data_AF-A0A5C6XD60-F1
#
_entry.id   AF-A0A5C6XD60-F1
#
_cell.length_a   1.000
_cell.length_b   1.000
_cell.length_c   1.000
_cell.angle_alpha   90.00
_cell.angle_beta   90.00
_cell.angle_gamma   90.00
#
_symmetry.space_group_name_H-M   'P 1'
#
loop_
_entity.id
_entity.type
_entity.pdbx_description
1 polymer ?
#
loop_
_entity_poly.entity_id
_entity_poly.type
_entity_poly.pdbx_seq_one_letter_code
_entity_poly.pdbx_strand_id
1 'polypeptide(L)'
;MAHLPPEIRTHILNAAREAWPDDFEMQKYTLEHQTNAYFKLLSLYSRLEKNETTHAIFSRAEAAWKHDYEMRLYEVTHQLEALEALYTRPDHASPQTPKAPAAIIEAIKIRACTEWPGDYEMQHHTLEGQLEAYRKVEAFKDTHARDSAAQSVITMALSEWPDDYEMQLHTIEEQMSALKELANYRAPNVPVNVLVQIRQKAVEEWPDDFAMQLHTIENQVNAWRALNAT
;
A
#
# COMPACT_ATOMS: atom_id res chain seq x y z
N MET A 1 30.65 -25.20 -23.48
CA MET A 1 29.89 -24.70 -22.32
C MET A 1 30.29 -23.25 -22.12
N ALA A 2 29.34 -22.34 -21.89
CA ALA A 2 29.71 -20.97 -21.53
C ALA A 2 30.44 -21.03 -20.19
N HIS A 3 31.65 -20.46 -20.13
CA HIS A 3 32.43 -20.41 -18.90
C HIS A 3 32.08 -19.14 -18.13
N LEU A 4 31.95 -19.25 -16.81
CA LEU A 4 31.75 -18.10 -15.94
C LEU A 4 32.99 -17.19 -16.05
N PRO A 5 32.84 -15.86 -16.26
CA PRO A 5 33.98 -14.96 -16.33
C PRO A 5 34.87 -15.09 -15.08
N PRO A 6 36.21 -15.06 -15.21
CA PRO A 6 37.12 -15.28 -14.08
C PRO A 6 36.92 -14.31 -12.91
N GLU A 7 36.60 -13.05 -13.22
CA GLU A 7 36.33 -12.01 -12.21
C GLU A 7 35.09 -12.34 -11.40
N ILE A 8 33.98 -12.66 -12.06
CA ILE A 8 32.72 -13.06 -11.39
C ILE A 8 32.91 -14.30 -10.54
N ARG A 9 33.61 -15.32 -11.08
CA ARG A 9 33.94 -16.53 -10.33
C ARG A 9 34.72 -16.21 -9.05
N THR A 10 35.66 -15.28 -9.14
CA THR A 10 36.50 -14.87 -8.00
C THR A 10 35.67 -14.17 -6.94
N HIS A 11 34.76 -13.27 -7.33
CA HIS A 11 33.86 -12.59 -6.38
C HIS A 11 32.95 -13.58 -5.63
N ILE A 12 32.29 -14.48 -6.36
CA ILE A 12 31.40 -15.50 -5.75
C ILE A 12 32.19 -16.38 -4.78
N LEU A 13 33.37 -16.87 -5.19
CA LEU A 13 34.20 -17.72 -4.32
C LEU A 13 34.70 -17.00 -3.08
N ASN A 14 35.07 -15.73 -3.19
CA ASN A 14 35.52 -14.95 -2.03
C ASN A 14 34.36 -14.75 -1.04
N ALA A 15 33.17 -14.38 -1.52
CA ALA A 15 31.99 -14.24 -0.68
C ALA A 15 31.60 -15.58 -0.01
N ALA A 16 31.66 -16.69 -0.77
CA ALA A 16 31.35 -18.01 -0.24
C ALA A 16 32.34 -18.45 0.87
N ARG A 17 33.64 -18.17 0.70
CA ARG A 17 34.67 -18.45 1.71
C ARG A 17 34.51 -17.61 2.97
N GLU A 18 34.05 -16.37 2.82
CA GLU A 18 33.79 -15.47 3.94
C GLU A 18 32.56 -15.90 4.74
N ALA A 19 31.47 -16.24 4.05
CA ALA A 19 30.23 -16.70 4.68
C ALA A 19 30.35 -18.10 5.31
N TRP A 20 31.15 -18.97 4.69
CA TRP A 20 31.30 -20.38 5.08
C TRP A 20 32.79 -20.76 5.23
N PRO A 21 33.49 -20.26 6.27
CA PRO A 21 34.88 -20.62 6.51
C PRO A 21 35.03 -22.13 6.73
N ASP A 22 35.97 -22.76 6.02
CA ASP A 22 36.30 -24.20 6.09
C ASP A 22 35.16 -25.19 5.74
N ASP A 23 33.94 -24.72 5.46
CA ASP A 23 32.84 -25.52 4.94
C ASP A 23 32.86 -25.53 3.40
N PHE A 24 33.70 -26.40 2.85
CA PHE A 24 33.90 -26.52 1.40
C PHE A 24 32.65 -27.03 0.66
N GLU A 25 31.76 -27.76 1.32
CA GLU A 25 30.50 -28.20 0.73
C GLU A 25 29.59 -27.00 0.50
N MET A 26 29.45 -26.12 1.50
CA MET A 26 28.68 -24.89 1.36
C MET A 26 29.33 -23.91 0.39
N GLN A 27 30.66 -23.79 0.37
CA GLN A 27 31.35 -22.96 -0.62
C GLN A 27 31.09 -23.42 -2.07
N LYS A 28 31.12 -24.74 -2.30
CA LYS A 28 30.81 -25.34 -3.60
C LYS A 28 29.35 -25.09 -3.96
N TYR A 29 28.43 -25.34 -3.02
CA TYR A 29 27.00 -25.10 -3.18
C TYR A 29 26.70 -23.65 -3.61
N THR A 30 27.25 -22.67 -2.88
CA THR A 30 27.12 -21.25 -3.21
C THR A 30 27.66 -20.94 -4.60
N LEU A 31 28.84 -21.46 -4.97
CA LEU A 31 29.39 -21.24 -6.31
C LEU A 31 28.45 -21.78 -7.40
N GLU A 32 27.94 -23.00 -7.24
CA GLU A 32 27.07 -23.64 -8.22
C GLU A 32 25.75 -22.86 -8.41
N HIS A 33 25.12 -22.48 -7.29
CA HIS A 33 23.87 -21.73 -7.28
C HIS A 33 24.01 -20.35 -7.91
N GLN A 34 25.02 -19.59 -7.50
CA GLN A 34 25.28 -18.24 -8.02
C GLN A 34 25.69 -18.28 -9.50
N THR A 35 26.45 -19.30 -9.92
CA THR A 35 26.79 -19.52 -11.33
C THR A 35 25.53 -19.81 -12.18
N ASN A 36 24.63 -20.64 -11.67
CA ASN A 36 23.37 -20.96 -12.34
C ASN A 36 22.50 -19.70 -12.49
N ALA A 37 22.34 -18.93 -11.40
CA ALA A 37 21.59 -17.69 -11.41
C ALA A 37 22.16 -16.65 -12.39
N TYR A 38 23.49 -16.50 -12.46
CA TYR A 38 24.17 -15.66 -13.44
C TYR A 38 23.80 -16.04 -14.89
N PHE A 39 23.86 -17.33 -15.23
CA PHE A 39 23.52 -17.76 -16.59
C PHE A 39 22.03 -17.60 -16.91
N LYS A 40 21.15 -17.81 -15.91
CA LYS A 40 19.70 -17.53 -16.05
C LYS A 40 19.46 -16.05 -16.32
N LEU A 41 20.12 -15.14 -15.59
CA LEU A 41 20.06 -13.69 -15.83
C LEU A 41 20.50 -13.31 -17.24
N LEU A 42 21.65 -13.84 -17.70
CA LEU A 42 22.11 -13.59 -19.08
C LEU A 42 21.13 -14.10 -20.13
N SER A 43 20.61 -15.31 -19.93
CA SER A 43 19.61 -15.89 -20.83
C SER A 43 18.33 -15.06 -20.86
N LEU A 44 17.84 -14.62 -19.70
CA LEU A 44 16.68 -13.75 -19.59
C LEU A 44 16.92 -12.42 -20.32
N TYR A 45 18.01 -11.73 -20.01
CA TYR A 45 18.36 -10.46 -20.65
C TYR A 45 18.49 -10.56 -22.18
N SER A 46 19.00 -11.69 -22.68
CA SER A 46 19.16 -11.90 -24.13
C SER A 46 17.83 -12.11 -24.87
N ARG A 47 16.80 -12.60 -24.18
CA ARG A 47 15.48 -12.90 -24.76
C ARG A 47 14.52 -11.72 -24.73
N LEU A 48 14.71 -10.79 -23.79
CA LEU A 48 13.85 -9.63 -23.64
C LEU A 48 14.16 -8.56 -24.69
N GLU A 49 13.13 -7.76 -25.01
CA GLU A 49 13.33 -6.56 -25.81
C GLU A 49 14.22 -5.57 -25.04
N LYS A 50 15.22 -5.03 -25.72
CA LYS A 50 16.18 -4.10 -25.14
C LYS A 50 15.63 -2.69 -25.20
N ASN A 51 14.88 -2.30 -24.17
CA ASN A 51 14.37 -0.94 -23.99
C ASN A 51 14.82 -0.37 -22.63
N GLU A 52 14.54 0.91 -22.40
CA GLU A 52 14.95 1.63 -21.18
C GLU A 52 14.44 0.94 -19.91
N THR A 53 13.18 0.48 -19.91
CA THR A 53 12.57 -0.23 -18.78
C THR A 53 13.32 -1.51 -18.42
N THR A 54 13.57 -2.39 -19.39
CA THR A 54 14.31 -3.63 -19.14
C THR A 54 15.73 -3.33 -18.65
N HIS A 55 16.41 -2.32 -19.21
CA HIS A 55 17.73 -1.93 -18.69
C HIS A 55 17.67 -1.40 -17.26
N ALA A 56 16.67 -0.59 -16.92
CA ALA A 56 16.48 -0.03 -15.59
C ALA A 56 16.25 -1.12 -14.53
N ILE A 57 15.39 -2.11 -14.81
CA ILE A 57 15.13 -3.25 -13.91
C ILE A 57 16.43 -4.01 -13.61
N PHE A 58 17.19 -4.37 -14.64
CA PHE A 58 18.45 -5.10 -14.46
C PHE A 58 19.52 -4.27 -13.74
N SER A 59 19.60 -2.97 -14.04
CA SER A 59 20.57 -2.05 -13.43
C SER A 59 20.27 -1.83 -11.95
N ARG A 60 18.99 -1.69 -11.58
CA ARG A 60 18.55 -1.58 -10.18
C ARG A 60 18.89 -2.84 -9.39
N ALA A 61 18.57 -4.02 -9.94
CA ALA A 61 18.91 -5.29 -9.30
C ALA A 61 20.43 -5.44 -9.10
N GLU A 62 21.23 -5.05 -10.09
CA GLU A 62 22.69 -5.04 -9.99
C GLU A 62 23.20 -4.08 -8.92
N ALA A 63 22.64 -2.86 -8.83
CA ALA A 63 23.02 -1.89 -7.83
C ALA A 63 22.69 -2.36 -6.40
N ALA A 64 21.53 -3.00 -6.20
CA ALA A 64 21.07 -3.49 -4.91
C ALA A 64 21.87 -4.72 -4.43
N TRP A 65 22.10 -5.67 -5.33
CA TRP A 65 22.57 -7.02 -4.97
C TRP A 65 24.00 -7.33 -5.44
N LYS A 66 24.62 -6.47 -6.25
CA LYS A 66 26.01 -6.58 -6.76
C LYS A 66 26.32 -7.94 -7.40
N HIS A 67 26.99 -8.82 -6.65
CA HIS A 67 27.42 -10.16 -7.08
C HIS A 67 26.57 -11.29 -6.48
N ASP A 68 25.50 -10.98 -5.76
CA ASP A 68 24.48 -11.95 -5.39
C ASP A 68 23.51 -12.13 -6.56
N TYR A 69 23.86 -13.05 -7.46
CA TYR A 69 23.11 -13.33 -8.67
C TYR A 69 21.78 -14.03 -8.41
N GLU A 70 21.64 -14.77 -7.32
CA GLU A 70 20.35 -15.34 -6.94
C GLU A 70 19.37 -14.23 -6.57
N MET A 71 19.81 -13.26 -5.77
CA MET A 71 18.97 -12.10 -5.43
C MET A 71 18.73 -11.17 -6.63
N ARG A 72 19.72 -10.97 -7.50
CA ARG A 72 19.51 -10.25 -8.77
C ARG A 72 18.46 -10.92 -9.64
N LEU A 73 18.54 -12.25 -9.79
CA LEU A 73 17.58 -13.00 -10.59
C LEU A 73 16.18 -12.90 -10.00
N TYR A 74 16.06 -13.07 -8.68
CA TYR A 74 14.81 -12.93 -7.95
C TYR A 74 14.17 -11.56 -8.23
N GLU A 75 14.88 -10.47 -7.96
CA GLU A 75 14.41 -9.09 -8.16
C GLU A 75 13.97 -8.86 -9.62
N VAL A 76 14.83 -9.19 -10.59
CA VAL A 76 14.52 -8.98 -12.01
C VAL A 76 13.27 -9.74 -12.42
N THR A 77 13.12 -10.99 -11.99
CA THR A 77 11.95 -11.79 -12.33
C THR A 77 10.67 -11.20 -11.75
N HIS A 78 10.66 -10.82 -10.46
CA HIS A 78 9.47 -10.25 -9.82
C HIS A 78 9.08 -8.90 -10.43
N GLN A 79 10.06 -8.05 -10.72
CA GLN A 79 9.82 -6.75 -11.35
C GLN A 79 9.28 -6.89 -12.78
N LEU A 80 9.73 -7.89 -13.55
CA LEU A 80 9.19 -8.17 -14.88
C LEU A 80 7.77 -8.77 -14.82
N GLU A 81 7.51 -9.67 -13.89
CA GLU A 81 6.18 -10.24 -13.66
C GLU A 81 5.18 -9.16 -13.24
N ALA A 82 5.56 -8.28 -12.32
CA ALA A 82 4.73 -7.15 -11.90
C ALA A 82 4.51 -6.13 -13.03
N LEU A 83 5.54 -5.87 -13.85
CA LEU A 83 5.41 -5.05 -15.06
C LEU A 83 4.38 -5.67 -16.03
N GLU A 84 4.49 -6.97 -16.29
CA GLU A 84 3.53 -7.68 -17.14
C GLU A 84 2.11 -7.60 -16.56
N ALA A 85 1.95 -7.75 -15.25
CA ALA A 85 0.67 -7.65 -14.57
C ALA A 85 0.06 -6.23 -14.64
N LEU A 86 0.89 -5.17 -14.60
CA LEU A 86 0.43 -3.79 -14.76
C LEU A 86 -0.15 -3.51 -16.16
N TYR A 87 0.43 -4.11 -17.20
CA TYR A 87 0.04 -3.87 -18.60
C TYR A 87 -0.93 -4.91 -19.17
N THR A 88 -0.97 -6.10 -18.57
CA THR A 88 -2.04 -7.06 -18.79
C THR A 88 -3.27 -6.55 -18.07
N ARG A 89 -4.43 -6.48 -18.75
CA ARG A 89 -5.66 -5.96 -18.14
C ARG A 89 -5.85 -6.58 -16.75
N PRO A 90 -6.06 -5.78 -15.67
CA PRO A 90 -6.38 -6.30 -14.33
C PRO A 90 -7.82 -6.90 -14.27
N ASP A 91 -8.25 -7.60 -15.31
CA ASP A 91 -9.56 -8.25 -15.51
C ASP A 91 -9.56 -9.71 -15.02
N HIS A 92 -8.70 -10.08 -14.08
CA HIS A 92 -8.87 -11.34 -13.34
C HIS A 92 -9.99 -11.25 -12.27
N ALA A 93 -10.66 -10.10 -12.16
CA ALA A 93 -11.81 -9.94 -11.28
C ALA A 93 -13.01 -10.78 -11.77
N SER A 94 -13.60 -11.51 -10.82
CA SER A 94 -14.85 -12.28 -10.97
C SER A 94 -15.91 -11.48 -11.75
N PRO A 95 -16.74 -12.12 -12.61
CA PRO A 95 -17.72 -11.46 -13.50
C PRO A 95 -18.82 -10.64 -12.81
N GLN A 96 -18.76 -10.46 -11.49
CA GLN A 96 -19.76 -9.79 -10.66
C GLN A 96 -19.27 -8.48 -10.03
N THR A 97 -18.01 -8.07 -10.24
CA THR A 97 -17.47 -6.82 -9.68
C THR A 97 -17.64 -5.65 -10.66
N PRO A 98 -18.26 -4.52 -10.27
CA PRO A 98 -18.31 -3.33 -11.10
C PRO A 98 -16.89 -2.90 -11.48
N LYS A 99 -16.65 -2.79 -12.78
CA LYS A 99 -15.33 -2.46 -13.30
C LYS A 99 -15.05 -0.97 -13.07
N ALA A 100 -13.96 -0.65 -12.39
CA ALA A 100 -13.51 0.73 -12.23
C ALA A 100 -13.36 1.38 -13.62
N PRO A 101 -13.78 2.64 -13.81
CA PRO A 101 -13.63 3.32 -15.09
C PRO A 101 -12.16 3.37 -15.53
N ALA A 102 -11.91 3.28 -16.84
CA ALA A 102 -10.54 3.29 -17.37
C ALA A 102 -9.75 4.54 -16.94
N ALA A 103 -10.41 5.69 -16.82
CA ALA A 103 -9.78 6.92 -16.32
C ALA A 103 -9.32 6.81 -14.87
N ILE A 104 -10.06 6.10 -14.01
CA ILE A 104 -9.67 5.86 -12.61
C ILE A 104 -8.47 4.92 -12.55
N ILE A 105 -8.50 3.83 -13.32
CA ILE A 105 -7.37 2.89 -13.42
C ILE A 105 -6.10 3.64 -13.86
N GLU A 106 -6.21 4.51 -14.86
CA GLU A 106 -5.08 5.28 -15.36
C GLU A 106 -4.56 6.30 -14.34
N ALA A 107 -5.45 7.01 -13.64
CA ALA A 107 -5.05 7.94 -12.58
C ALA A 107 -4.28 7.23 -11.45
N ILE A 108 -4.77 6.07 -11.01
CA ILE A 108 -4.09 5.25 -9.99
C ILE A 108 -2.71 4.79 -10.50
N LYS A 109 -2.61 4.35 -11.76
CA LYS A 109 -1.33 3.95 -12.36
C LYS A 109 -0.33 5.11 -12.40
N ILE A 110 -0.75 6.30 -12.83
CA ILE A 110 0.11 7.49 -12.86
C ILE A 110 0.63 7.81 -11.47
N ARG A 111 -0.25 7.76 -10.46
CA ARG A 111 0.13 7.97 -9.06
C ARG A 111 1.14 6.93 -8.59
N ALA A 112 0.85 5.65 -8.80
CA ALA A 112 1.72 4.56 -8.42
C ALA A 112 3.12 4.70 -9.07
N CYS A 113 3.19 5.05 -10.35
CA CYS A 113 4.44 5.34 -11.05
C CYS A 113 5.21 6.54 -10.46
N THR A 114 4.50 7.53 -9.94
CA THR A 114 5.09 8.73 -9.32
C THR A 114 5.66 8.42 -7.94
N GLU A 115 4.94 7.63 -7.15
CA GLU A 115 5.33 7.24 -5.79
C GLU A 115 6.46 6.19 -5.79
N TRP A 116 6.39 5.25 -6.72
CA TRP A 116 7.26 4.09 -6.79
C TRP A 116 7.99 4.00 -8.15
N PRO A 117 8.83 4.99 -8.51
CA PRO A 117 9.44 5.05 -9.83
C PRO A 117 10.36 3.84 -10.08
N GLY A 118 10.03 3.07 -11.11
CA GLY A 118 10.79 1.87 -11.50
C GLY A 118 10.71 0.70 -10.53
N ASP A 119 9.81 0.75 -9.55
CA ASP A 119 9.46 -0.37 -8.67
C ASP A 119 8.07 -0.88 -9.04
N TYR A 120 8.04 -1.78 -10.04
CA TYR A 120 6.81 -2.29 -10.63
C TYR A 120 6.03 -3.18 -9.68
N GLU A 121 6.70 -3.87 -8.75
CA GLU A 121 6.04 -4.64 -7.69
C GLU A 121 5.22 -3.71 -6.79
N MET A 122 5.85 -2.62 -6.30
CA MET A 122 5.15 -1.63 -5.50
C MET A 122 4.06 -0.90 -6.30
N GLN A 123 4.32 -0.58 -7.58
CA GLN A 123 3.29 0.01 -8.44
C GLN A 123 2.07 -0.89 -8.61
N HIS A 124 2.30 -2.20 -8.82
CA HIS A 124 1.24 -3.19 -8.95
C HIS A 124 0.44 -3.32 -7.65
N HIS A 125 1.12 -3.45 -6.53
CA HIS A 125 0.50 -3.51 -5.20
C HIS A 125 -0.37 -2.27 -4.92
N THR A 126 0.16 -1.07 -5.17
CA THR A 126 -0.61 0.19 -5.03
C THR A 126 -1.83 0.20 -5.94
N LEU A 127 -1.71 -0.24 -7.19
CA LEU A 127 -2.85 -0.34 -8.11
C LEU A 127 -3.94 -1.26 -7.57
N GLU A 128 -3.58 -2.45 -7.07
CA GLU A 128 -4.53 -3.41 -6.51
C GLU A 128 -5.26 -2.86 -5.29
N GLY A 129 -4.52 -2.31 -4.31
CA GLY A 129 -5.09 -1.75 -3.09
C GLY A 129 -6.05 -0.59 -3.38
N GLN A 130 -5.64 0.34 -4.23
CA GLN A 130 -6.46 1.50 -4.61
C GLN A 130 -7.71 1.09 -5.42
N LEU A 131 -7.63 0.08 -6.28
CA LEU A 131 -8.81 -0.44 -6.99
C LEU A 131 -9.77 -1.20 -6.07
N GLU A 132 -9.26 -1.94 -5.08
CA GLU A 132 -10.10 -2.56 -4.07
C GLU A 132 -10.83 -1.49 -3.24
N ALA A 133 -10.10 -0.49 -2.75
CA ALA A 133 -10.65 0.59 -1.97
C ALA A 133 -11.68 1.41 -2.77
N TYR A 134 -11.41 1.71 -4.04
CA TYR A 134 -12.37 2.36 -4.94
C TYR A 134 -13.71 1.63 -4.97
N ARG A 135 -13.69 0.30 -5.15
CA ARG A 135 -14.91 -0.51 -5.21
C ARG A 135 -15.69 -0.47 -3.89
N LYS A 136 -14.98 -0.47 -2.75
CA LYS A 136 -15.60 -0.35 -1.42
C LYS A 136 -16.24 1.02 -1.22
N VAL A 137 -15.57 2.10 -1.63
CA VAL A 137 -16.09 3.47 -1.58
C VAL A 137 -17.35 3.61 -2.44
N GLU A 138 -17.33 3.10 -3.69
CA GLU A 138 -18.51 3.13 -4.56
C GLU A 138 -19.68 2.30 -4.01
N ALA A 139 -19.41 1.09 -3.51
CA ALA A 139 -20.45 0.27 -2.88
C ALA A 139 -21.04 0.94 -1.63
N PHE A 140 -20.20 1.64 -0.84
CA PHE A 140 -20.64 2.39 0.33
C PHE A 140 -21.55 3.55 -0.07
N LYS A 141 -21.17 4.32 -1.11
CA LYS A 141 -21.98 5.41 -1.69
C LYS A 141 -23.36 4.92 -2.12
N ASP A 142 -23.42 3.80 -2.85
CA ASP A 142 -24.68 3.21 -3.32
C ASP A 142 -25.57 2.78 -2.15
N THR A 143 -24.98 2.11 -1.15
CA THR A 143 -25.69 1.61 0.03
C THR A 143 -26.27 2.76 0.86
N HIS A 144 -25.57 3.88 0.95
CA HIS A 144 -25.91 5.01 1.81
C HIS A 144 -26.41 6.24 1.04
N ALA A 145 -26.90 6.07 -0.18
CA ALA A 145 -27.33 7.17 -1.06
C ALA A 145 -28.43 8.08 -0.48
N ARG A 146 -29.17 7.60 0.53
CA ARG A 146 -30.25 8.36 1.20
C ARG A 146 -29.89 8.80 2.61
N ASP A 147 -28.72 8.42 3.12
CA ASP A 147 -28.26 8.80 4.45
C ASP A 147 -27.42 10.10 4.36
N SER A 148 -28.11 11.22 4.51
CA SER A 148 -27.73 12.21 5.53
C SER A 148 -26.26 12.38 5.86
N ALA A 149 -25.91 11.78 6.99
CA ALA A 149 -24.62 11.87 7.63
C ALA A 149 -23.55 11.08 6.86
N ALA A 150 -23.93 9.93 6.28
CA ALA A 150 -23.02 9.18 5.43
C ALA A 150 -22.61 9.98 4.19
N GLN A 151 -23.53 10.75 3.58
CA GLN A 151 -23.21 11.62 2.45
C GLN A 151 -22.24 12.75 2.83
N SER A 152 -22.37 13.35 4.02
CA SER A 152 -21.38 14.33 4.50
C SER A 152 -20.00 13.70 4.72
N VAL A 153 -19.93 12.49 5.30
CA VAL A 153 -18.67 11.75 5.46
C VAL A 153 -18.02 11.44 4.11
N ILE A 154 -18.80 10.92 3.16
CA ILE A 154 -18.31 10.65 1.79
C ILE A 154 -17.78 11.93 1.17
N THR A 155 -18.52 13.03 1.27
CA THR A 155 -18.12 14.32 0.67
C THR A 155 -16.80 14.82 1.26
N MET A 156 -16.65 14.72 2.57
CA MET A 156 -15.40 15.06 3.27
C MET A 156 -14.23 14.21 2.77
N ALA A 157 -14.38 12.89 2.81
CA ALA A 157 -13.32 11.96 2.41
C ALA A 157 -12.86 12.17 0.96
N LEU A 158 -13.82 12.35 0.03
CA LEU A 158 -13.52 12.64 -1.38
C LEU A 158 -12.80 13.98 -1.58
N SER A 159 -13.11 14.97 -0.74
CA SER A 159 -12.50 16.31 -0.83
C SER A 159 -11.11 16.35 -0.22
N GLU A 160 -10.88 15.63 0.88
CA GLU A 160 -9.60 15.61 1.59
C GLU A 160 -8.57 14.76 0.87
N TRP A 161 -9.02 13.64 0.30
CA TRP A 161 -8.17 12.61 -0.29
C TRP A 161 -8.48 12.38 -1.77
N PRO A 162 -8.32 13.38 -2.65
CA PRO A 162 -8.61 13.22 -4.07
C PRO A 162 -7.71 12.13 -4.68
N ASP A 163 -8.33 11.20 -5.41
CA ASP A 163 -7.65 10.07 -6.07
C ASP A 163 -6.80 9.18 -5.12
N ASP A 164 -7.08 9.21 -3.81
CA ASP A 164 -6.55 8.28 -2.82
C ASP A 164 -7.70 7.47 -2.21
N TYR A 165 -8.07 6.38 -2.87
CA TYR A 165 -9.23 5.60 -2.48
C TYR A 165 -9.01 4.84 -1.17
N GLU A 166 -7.78 4.46 -0.85
CA GLU A 166 -7.47 3.85 0.45
C GLU A 166 -7.66 4.85 1.59
N MET A 167 -7.18 6.08 1.43
CA MET A 167 -7.40 7.13 2.43
C MET A 167 -8.86 7.59 2.49
N GLN A 168 -9.57 7.65 1.36
CA GLN A 168 -11.01 7.91 1.35
C GLN A 168 -11.77 6.84 2.13
N LEU A 169 -11.47 5.56 1.88
CA LEU A 169 -12.11 4.44 2.57
C LEU A 169 -11.81 4.49 4.07
N HIS A 170 -10.54 4.69 4.44
CA HIS A 170 -10.13 4.79 5.83
C HIS A 170 -10.87 5.92 6.56
N THR A 171 -10.94 7.11 5.96
CA THR A 171 -11.66 8.26 6.50
C THR A 171 -13.15 7.96 6.66
N ILE A 172 -13.78 7.32 5.66
CA ILE A 172 -15.18 6.91 5.75
C ILE A 172 -15.40 5.94 6.92
N GLU A 173 -14.57 4.92 7.05
CA GLU A 173 -14.68 3.92 8.11
C GLU A 173 -14.51 4.53 9.51
N GLU A 174 -13.51 5.40 9.68
CA GLU A 174 -13.25 6.11 10.93
C GLU A 174 -14.45 7.00 11.31
N GLN A 175 -14.90 7.85 10.39
CA GLN A 175 -15.99 8.80 10.65
C GLN A 175 -17.33 8.08 10.90
N MET A 176 -17.62 6.99 10.20
CA MET A 176 -18.81 6.18 10.44
C MET A 176 -18.75 5.43 11.78
N SER A 177 -17.57 4.99 12.21
CA SER A 177 -17.37 4.42 13.55
C SER A 177 -17.63 5.48 14.62
N ALA A 178 -17.03 6.66 14.49
CA ALA A 178 -17.24 7.77 15.41
C ALA A 178 -18.71 8.20 15.48
N LEU A 179 -19.42 8.26 14.35
CA LEU A 179 -20.85 8.54 14.29
C LEU A 179 -21.67 7.51 15.10
N LYS A 180 -21.36 6.22 14.94
CA LYS A 180 -22.00 5.14 15.70
C LYS A 180 -21.69 5.26 17.20
N GLU A 181 -20.48 5.63 17.57
CA GLU A 181 -20.09 5.86 18.95
C GLU A 181 -20.80 7.07 19.56
N LEU A 182 -20.87 8.20 18.85
CA LEU A 182 -21.60 9.40 19.25
C LEU A 182 -23.07 9.11 19.56
N ALA A 183 -23.75 8.33 18.70
CA ALA A 183 -25.14 7.94 18.91
C ALA A 183 -25.34 7.15 20.22
N ASN A 184 -24.36 6.30 20.57
CA ASN A 184 -24.40 5.45 21.74
C ASN A 184 -23.70 6.05 22.97
N TYR A 185 -23.04 7.20 22.84
CA TYR A 185 -22.23 7.79 23.88
C TYR A 185 -23.07 8.11 25.13
N ARG A 186 -22.54 7.76 26.31
CA ARG A 186 -23.14 8.05 27.61
C ARG A 186 -22.08 8.56 28.56
N ALA A 187 -22.39 9.62 29.30
CA ALA A 187 -21.55 10.13 30.37
C ALA A 187 -22.29 9.99 31.71
N PRO A 188 -22.22 8.82 32.38
CA PRO A 188 -22.83 8.67 33.69
C PRO A 188 -22.24 9.72 34.66
N ASN A 189 -23.08 10.19 35.57
CA ASN A 189 -22.78 11.21 36.58
C ASN A 189 -22.49 12.62 36.05
N VAL A 190 -22.63 12.85 34.74
CA VAL A 190 -22.66 14.20 34.16
C VAL A 190 -24.13 14.62 34.02
N PRO A 191 -24.53 15.79 34.57
CA PRO A 191 -25.88 16.31 34.38
C PRO A 191 -26.26 16.41 32.91
N VAL A 192 -27.48 16.00 32.57
CA VAL A 192 -27.94 15.92 31.17
C VAL A 192 -27.80 17.26 30.44
N ASN A 193 -28.12 18.38 31.09
CA ASN A 193 -27.98 19.72 30.52
C ASN A 193 -26.52 20.08 30.20
N VAL A 194 -25.57 19.66 31.03
CA VAL A 194 -24.13 19.86 30.76
C VAL A 194 -23.69 19.02 29.57
N LEU A 195 -24.09 17.75 29.50
CA LEU A 195 -23.76 16.89 28.37
C LEU A 195 -24.35 17.42 27.05
N VAL A 196 -25.56 17.98 27.08
CA VAL A 196 -26.17 18.64 25.91
C VAL A 196 -25.33 19.84 25.45
N GLN A 197 -24.88 20.70 26.36
CA GLN A 197 -24.02 21.84 26.02
C GLN A 197 -22.67 21.40 25.42
N ILE A 198 -22.06 20.37 26.00
CA ILE A 198 -20.81 19.79 25.49
C ILE A 198 -21.00 19.26 24.06
N ARG A 199 -22.09 18.53 23.80
CA ARG A 199 -22.41 18.02 22.46
C ARG A 199 -22.66 19.14 21.47
N GLN A 200 -23.43 20.15 21.86
CA GLN A 200 -23.70 21.30 21.00
C GLN A 200 -22.42 22.01 20.59
N LYS A 201 -21.52 22.26 21.56
CA LYS A 201 -20.21 22.86 21.28
C LYS A 201 -19.38 22.02 20.29
N ALA A 202 -19.35 20.69 20.47
CA ALA A 202 -18.60 19.81 19.58
C ALA A 202 -19.13 19.85 18.14
N VAL A 203 -20.46 19.86 17.95
CA VAL A 203 -21.09 20.00 16.62
C VAL A 203 -20.82 21.37 15.99
N GLU A 204 -20.82 22.44 16.79
CA GLU A 204 -20.52 23.80 16.31
C GLU A 204 -19.05 23.95 15.87
N GLU A 205 -18.12 23.33 16.59
CA GLU A 205 -16.69 23.35 16.26
C GLU A 205 -16.36 22.43 15.07
N TRP A 206 -17.06 21.30 14.95
CA TRP A 206 -16.72 20.23 14.00
C TRP A 206 -17.96 19.69 13.27
N PRO A 207 -18.62 20.46 12.38
CA PRO A 207 -19.96 20.16 11.85
C PRO A 207 -20.12 18.78 11.18
N ASP A 208 -19.07 18.32 10.49
CA ASP A 208 -19.09 17.08 9.71
C ASP A 208 -17.96 16.11 10.08
N ASP A 209 -17.12 16.47 11.06
CA ASP A 209 -16.02 15.64 11.56
C ASP A 209 -16.43 14.97 12.88
N PHE A 210 -17.09 13.82 12.74
CA PHE A 210 -17.63 13.04 13.84
C PHE A 210 -16.53 12.50 14.76
N ALA A 211 -15.35 12.19 14.23
CA ALA A 211 -14.20 11.79 15.04
C ALA A 211 -13.77 12.94 15.97
N MET A 212 -13.65 14.16 15.45
CA MET A 212 -13.33 15.33 16.26
C MET A 212 -14.47 15.74 17.21
N GLN A 213 -15.73 15.56 16.81
CA GLN A 213 -16.86 15.74 17.72
C GLN A 213 -16.77 14.80 18.93
N LEU A 214 -16.53 13.50 18.68
CA LEU A 214 -16.41 12.48 19.73
C LEU A 214 -15.25 12.81 20.67
N HIS A 215 -14.07 13.08 20.10
CA HIS A 215 -12.89 13.47 20.87
C HIS A 215 -13.14 14.71 21.74
N THR A 216 -13.80 15.72 21.19
CA THR A 216 -14.16 16.95 21.91
C THR A 216 -15.11 16.66 23.06
N ILE A 217 -16.14 15.84 22.84
CA ILE A 217 -17.10 15.45 23.88
C ILE A 217 -16.38 14.72 25.03
N GLU A 218 -15.53 13.75 24.72
CA GLU A 218 -14.77 12.99 25.71
C GLU A 218 -13.87 13.88 26.55
N ASN A 219 -13.13 14.77 25.90
CA ASN A 219 -12.25 15.72 26.58
C ASN A 219 -13.03 16.67 27.50
N GLN A 220 -14.14 17.23 27.03
CA GLN A 220 -14.96 18.15 27.82
C GLN A 220 -15.66 17.44 28.99
N VAL A 221 -16.13 16.20 28.80
CA VAL A 221 -16.70 15.38 29.88
C VAL A 221 -15.65 15.06 30.94
N ASN A 222 -14.43 14.69 30.52
CA ASN A 222 -13.33 14.41 31.44
C ASN A 222 -12.91 15.66 32.21
N ALA A 223 -12.83 16.81 31.55
CA ALA A 223 -12.55 18.09 32.21
C ALA A 223 -13.65 18.46 33.22
N TRP A 224 -14.92 18.32 32.86
CA TRP A 224 -16.03 18.56 33.78
C TRP A 224 -15.96 17.66 35.01
N ARG A 225 -15.67 16.37 34.83
CA ARG A 225 -15.50 15.41 35.94
C ARG A 225 -14.34 15.81 36.84
N ALA A 226 -13.20 16.20 36.30
CA ALA A 226 -12.04 16.63 37.08
C ALA A 226 -12.35 17.85 37.94
N LEU A 227 -13.11 18.81 37.42
CA LEU A 227 -13.53 20.01 38.16
C LEU A 227 -14.59 19.74 39.24
N ASN A 228 -15.32 18.63 39.14
CA ASN A 228 -16.42 18.27 40.03
C ASN A 228 -16.12 17.00 40.85
N ALA A 229 -14.88 16.51 40.81
CA ALA A 229 -14.41 15.41 41.65
C ALA A 229 -14.12 15.96 43.05
N THR A 230 -15.03 15.71 44.00
CA THR A 230 -14.84 15.93 45.44
C THR A 230 -14.35 14.67 46.12
#